data_AF-A0A9N8DPQ4-F1
#
_entry.id   AF-A0A9N8DPQ4-F1
#
_cell.length_a   1.000
_cell.length_b   1.000
_cell.length_c   1.000
_cell.angle_alpha   90.00
_cell.angle_beta   90.00
_cell.angle_gamma   90.00
#
_symmetry.space_group_name_H-M   'P 1'
#
loop_
_entity.id
_entity.type
_entity.pdbx_description
1 polymer ?
#
loop_
_entity_poly.entity_id
_entity_poly.type
_entity_poly.pdbx_seq_one_letter_code
_entity_poly.pdbx_strand_id
1 'polypeptide(L)'
;MATTTTETTTMKEEDARQRQEEETEEEARNKVRSILCNSVSTPRQREQALELLQAHPALASQVYRETTNESPCLDTNYTPLAYFILTGAPVQQIATVYALAPSAITYTNARGRLPLHDACSLSASCNVIFFLAQEFPKAASIPDDCGLYPFHHALRARRPQPTLRMLLDLYPPALETRDFGGHLPLERALLEGHHADVLQLLFRRITTTTKQYRLFKSIDGTLSLVQGVSVLLPQLQAFHCELDTTWSTDAWTALVGQALAQDNTSIETLSLRLVRTLFYDAKAAESLRALLQSPTSNVRQLTLLGQAKPWHWDDETDAQSFQALHDGLTVRTSIGMPTRLKELRLCHFKLADTRLLSSLVASPQCPANVSLENIVVMNQEQQDGHACTSWSPLENNSRVRRLSLKSITGQWVCELLQDMLQRASLRHLAVESCHARGLSLVLLDFLRQTPMESLTAINLPSRDKTEDPYLPLTRALNDNTHLIKYHIQETLNNSDVHQDNNTAALASLLAQKNTTLQDTSIILSERRQPTTDEQIWYYTLLNRVGRKEAWDSGTSRECLTEQLCRTTMTNDLLDEDLFNAQYGLLRQNPSIWSSSPPNTRLAGRKRKSPI
;
A
#
# COMPACT_ATOMS: atom_id res chain seq x y z
N MET A 1 -28.19 40.97 83.60
CA MET A 1 -27.38 41.82 82.70
C MET A 1 -25.88 41.45 82.67
N ALA A 2 -25.44 40.32 83.22
CA ALA A 2 -24.01 39.95 83.26
C ALA A 2 -23.63 38.72 82.40
N THR A 3 -24.59 38.06 81.73
CA THR A 3 -24.37 36.87 80.90
C THR A 3 -24.25 37.16 79.40
N THR A 4 -24.77 38.30 78.92
CA THR A 4 -24.67 38.72 77.52
C THR A 4 -23.32 39.31 77.13
N THR A 5 -22.54 39.80 78.09
CA THR A 5 -21.23 40.41 77.83
C THR A 5 -20.14 39.39 77.53
N THR A 6 -20.17 38.21 78.16
CA THR A 6 -19.16 37.16 77.97
C THR A 6 -19.26 36.45 76.63
N GLU A 7 -20.48 36.22 76.11
CA GLU A 7 -20.69 35.63 74.77
C GLU A 7 -20.27 36.60 73.65
N THR A 8 -20.45 37.91 73.85
CA THR A 8 -20.00 38.92 72.88
C THR A 8 -18.49 39.14 72.86
N THR A 9 -17.77 38.89 73.96
CA THR A 9 -16.29 38.92 73.97
C THR A 9 -15.70 37.66 73.34
N THR A 10 -16.27 36.48 73.59
CA THR A 10 -15.79 35.24 72.94
C THR A 10 -16.03 35.27 71.43
N MET A 11 -17.18 35.76 70.96
CA MET A 11 -17.42 35.97 69.52
C MET A 11 -16.45 36.98 68.90
N LYS A 12 -16.11 38.06 69.60
CA LYS A 12 -15.14 39.06 69.10
C LYS A 12 -13.71 38.55 69.07
N GLU A 13 -13.33 37.71 70.03
CA GLU A 13 -12.00 37.06 70.05
C GLU A 13 -11.89 35.97 68.98
N GLU A 14 -12.97 35.24 68.72
CA GLU A 14 -13.05 34.24 67.66
C GLU A 14 -13.06 34.89 66.27
N ASP A 15 -13.81 35.98 66.07
CA ASP A 15 -13.78 36.82 64.87
C ASP A 15 -12.39 37.47 64.65
N ALA A 16 -11.70 37.88 65.72
CA ALA A 16 -10.36 38.47 65.61
C ALA A 16 -9.30 37.41 65.26
N ARG A 17 -9.41 36.19 65.79
CA ARG A 17 -8.54 35.06 65.41
C ARG A 17 -8.78 34.62 63.98
N GLN A 18 -10.04 34.51 63.54
CA GLN A 18 -10.39 34.20 62.16
C GLN A 18 -9.83 35.26 61.19
N ARG A 19 -9.97 36.56 61.50
CA ARG A 19 -9.39 37.63 60.69
C ARG A 19 -7.86 37.59 60.64
N GLN A 20 -7.22 37.27 61.76
CA GLN A 20 -5.75 37.15 61.81
C GLN A 20 -5.25 35.93 61.04
N GLU A 21 -5.97 34.80 61.10
CA GLU A 21 -5.69 33.61 60.30
C GLU A 21 -5.90 33.88 58.79
N GLU A 22 -7.00 34.54 58.41
CA GLU A 22 -7.29 34.98 57.04
C GLU A 22 -6.20 35.93 56.49
N GLU A 23 -5.75 36.90 57.29
CA GLU A 23 -4.69 37.84 56.92
C GLU A 23 -3.34 37.12 56.72
N THR A 24 -3.02 36.12 57.56
CA THR A 24 -1.81 35.29 57.38
C THR A 24 -1.90 34.37 56.15
N GLU A 25 -3.08 33.84 55.84
CA GLU A 25 -3.30 33.02 54.65
C GLU A 25 -3.21 33.85 53.36
N GLU A 26 -3.72 35.08 53.38
CA GLU A 26 -3.60 36.01 52.24
C GLU A 26 -2.15 36.46 52.02
N GLU A 27 -1.39 36.72 53.08
CA GLU A 27 0.05 36.99 52.97
C GLU A 27 0.82 35.78 52.41
N ALA A 28 0.51 34.56 52.90
CA ALA A 28 1.08 33.32 52.39
C ALA A 28 0.72 33.10 50.91
N ARG A 29 -0.53 33.37 50.52
CA ARG A 29 -1.01 33.30 49.13
C ARG A 29 -0.25 34.26 48.21
N ASN A 30 0.01 35.49 48.65
CA ASN A 30 0.78 36.47 47.89
C ASN A 30 2.25 36.07 47.73
N LYS A 31 2.85 35.48 48.77
CA LYS A 31 4.21 34.91 48.71
C LYS A 31 4.30 33.71 47.77
N VAL A 32 3.34 32.77 47.86
CA VAL A 32 3.25 31.64 46.92
C VAL A 32 3.09 32.14 45.50
N ARG A 33 2.19 33.11 45.25
CA ARG A 33 2.01 33.72 43.93
C ARG A 33 3.30 34.32 43.37
N SER A 34 4.05 35.07 44.18
CA SER A 34 5.30 35.69 43.71
C SER A 34 6.38 34.65 43.34
N ILE A 35 6.44 33.54 44.07
CA ILE A 35 7.36 32.44 43.79
C ILE A 35 6.93 31.66 42.54
N LEU A 36 5.62 31.38 42.41
CA LEU A 36 5.06 30.62 41.29
C LEU A 36 5.13 31.38 39.95
N CYS A 37 5.00 32.70 39.97
CA CYS A 37 5.11 33.55 38.77
C CYS A 37 6.56 33.78 38.33
N ASN A 38 7.57 33.36 39.09
CA ASN A 38 8.97 33.52 38.70
C ASN A 38 9.42 32.35 37.80
N SER A 39 9.74 32.65 36.54
CA SER A 39 10.10 31.65 35.51
C SER A 39 11.46 30.96 35.74
N VAL A 40 12.34 31.54 36.56
CA VAL A 40 13.63 30.96 36.95
C VAL A 40 13.59 30.61 38.44
N SER A 41 13.21 29.37 38.75
CA SER A 41 13.11 28.89 40.12
C SER A 41 14.41 28.24 40.61
N THR A 42 14.92 28.71 41.74
CA THR A 42 16.04 28.08 42.46
C THR A 42 15.55 26.94 43.36
N PRO A 43 16.39 25.93 43.68
CA PRO A 43 16.04 24.88 44.64
C PRO A 43 15.50 25.42 45.97
N ARG A 44 16.07 26.53 46.47
CA ARG A 44 15.63 27.22 47.68
C ARG A 44 14.22 27.79 47.56
N GLN A 45 13.86 28.37 46.42
CA GLN A 45 12.51 28.88 46.19
C GLN A 45 11.49 27.74 46.11
N ARG A 46 11.86 26.58 45.55
CA ARG A 46 10.99 25.38 45.56
C ARG A 46 10.78 24.84 46.97
N GLU A 47 11.81 24.81 47.80
CA GLU A 47 11.70 24.41 49.20
C GLU A 47 10.82 25.38 49.99
N GLN A 48 11.03 26.69 49.82
CA GLN A 48 10.18 27.72 50.45
C GLN A 48 8.72 27.62 50.01
N ALA A 49 8.47 27.40 48.71
CA ALA A 49 7.11 27.16 48.23
C ALA A 49 6.51 25.88 48.85
N LEU A 50 7.30 24.82 48.98
CA LEU A 50 6.84 23.56 49.59
C LEU A 50 6.49 23.72 51.06
N GLU A 51 7.32 24.43 51.84
CA GLU A 51 7.06 24.74 53.25
C GLU A 51 5.77 25.55 53.42
N LEU A 52 5.56 26.57 52.59
CA LEU A 52 4.34 27.38 52.60
C LEU A 52 3.09 26.56 52.23
N LEU A 53 3.20 25.64 51.27
CA LEU A 53 2.10 24.76 50.88
C LEU A 53 1.79 23.70 51.95
N GLN A 54 2.80 23.21 52.66
CA GLN A 54 2.61 22.30 53.80
C GLN A 54 1.97 23.01 55.00
N ALA A 55 2.32 24.28 55.24
CA ALA A 55 1.71 25.10 56.28
C ALA A 55 0.25 25.48 55.95
N HIS A 56 -0.07 25.70 54.67
CA HIS A 56 -1.41 26.08 54.21
C HIS A 56 -1.87 25.19 53.03
N PRO A 57 -2.38 23.97 53.28
CA PRO A 57 -2.75 23.00 52.24
C PRO A 57 -3.83 23.50 51.26
N ALA A 58 -4.73 24.39 51.70
CA ALA A 58 -5.78 24.96 50.84
C ALA A 58 -5.20 25.68 49.60
N LEU A 59 -4.02 26.29 49.75
CA LEU A 59 -3.31 26.99 48.67
C LEU A 59 -2.83 26.03 47.56
N ALA A 60 -2.61 24.75 47.87
CA ALA A 60 -2.16 23.75 46.90
C ALA A 60 -3.20 23.50 45.79
N SER A 61 -4.48 23.71 46.09
CA SER A 61 -5.60 23.52 45.16
C SER A 61 -5.95 24.75 44.31
N GLN A 62 -5.37 25.92 44.62
CA GLN A 62 -5.68 27.18 43.95
C GLN A 62 -4.96 27.32 42.61
N VAL A 63 -5.60 28.02 41.67
CA VAL A 63 -5.02 28.38 40.38
C VAL A 63 -4.53 29.83 40.45
N TYR A 64 -3.25 30.03 40.18
CA TYR A 64 -2.61 31.35 40.19
C TYR A 64 -2.50 31.88 38.77
N ARG A 65 -2.86 33.16 38.56
CA ARG A 65 -2.79 33.85 37.27
C ARG A 65 -1.72 34.92 37.27
N GLU A 66 -0.94 34.96 36.19
CA GLU A 66 -0.05 36.08 35.89
C GLU A 66 -0.83 37.12 35.07
N THR A 67 -0.97 38.34 35.59
CA THR A 67 -1.57 39.47 34.85
C THR A 67 -0.44 40.36 34.35
N THR A 68 0.19 40.01 33.24
CA THR A 68 1.15 40.90 32.59
C THR A 68 0.47 41.65 31.45
N ASN A 69 0.47 42.99 31.52
CA ASN A 69 -0.07 43.88 30.48
C ASN A 69 0.80 43.91 29.20
N GLU A 70 1.89 43.13 29.13
CA GLU A 70 2.91 43.27 28.07
C GLU A 70 2.90 42.15 27.01
N SER A 71 2.08 41.10 27.11
CA SER A 71 1.90 40.13 26.03
C SER A 71 0.65 39.25 26.22
N PRO A 72 -0.44 39.44 25.43
CA PRO A 72 -1.71 38.72 25.59
C PRO A 72 -1.68 37.24 25.14
N CYS A 73 -0.50 36.63 25.00
CA CYS A 73 -0.30 35.27 24.48
C CYS A 73 0.27 34.27 25.52
N LEU A 74 0.43 34.69 26.78
CA LEU A 74 0.93 33.87 27.89
C LEU A 74 0.00 33.97 29.11
N ASP A 75 -1.31 33.80 28.93
CA ASP A 75 -2.24 33.60 30.05
C ASP A 75 -1.96 32.23 30.71
N THR A 76 -0.92 32.15 31.54
CA THR A 76 -0.52 30.91 32.20
C THR A 76 -1.21 30.79 33.54
N ASN A 77 -2.30 30.01 33.57
CA ASN A 77 -2.85 29.47 34.81
C ASN A 77 -1.83 28.47 35.39
N TYR A 78 -1.17 28.81 36.50
CA TYR A 78 -0.24 27.91 37.19
C TYR A 78 -0.90 27.30 38.42
N THR A 79 -0.98 25.98 38.47
CA THR A 79 -1.18 25.26 39.74
C THR A 79 0.18 25.06 40.41
N PRO A 80 0.24 24.95 41.74
CA PRO A 80 1.46 24.56 42.43
C PRO A 80 2.05 23.27 41.86
N LEU A 81 1.21 22.25 41.59
CA LEU A 81 1.65 21.02 40.95
C LEU A 81 2.32 21.25 39.59
N ALA A 82 1.72 22.08 38.72
CA ALA A 82 2.29 22.43 37.43
C ALA A 82 3.63 23.15 37.59
N TYR A 83 3.74 24.12 38.49
CA TYR A 83 5.00 24.82 38.75
C TYR A 83 6.15 23.88 39.15
N PHE A 84 5.90 22.94 40.07
CA PHE A 84 6.93 21.99 40.48
C PHE A 84 7.36 21.08 39.30
N ILE A 85 6.44 20.73 38.40
CA ILE A 85 6.77 19.99 37.17
C ILE A 85 7.59 20.85 36.20
N LEU A 86 7.16 22.09 35.95
CA LEU A 86 7.83 23.04 35.05
C LEU A 86 9.26 23.35 35.50
N THR A 87 9.48 23.45 36.81
CA THR A 87 10.78 23.74 37.43
C THR A 87 11.65 22.50 37.65
N GLY A 88 11.23 21.32 37.18
CA GLY A 88 12.00 20.08 37.27
C GLY A 88 12.22 19.58 38.70
N ALA A 89 11.20 19.67 39.56
CA ALA A 89 11.27 19.15 40.93
C ALA A 89 11.45 17.62 40.97
N PRO A 90 12.14 17.09 41.99
CA PRO A 90 12.26 15.65 42.18
C PRO A 90 10.90 15.04 42.52
N VAL A 91 10.75 13.74 42.25
CA VAL A 91 9.49 13.01 42.42
C VAL A 91 8.95 13.09 43.86
N GLN A 92 9.81 13.16 44.88
CA GLN A 92 9.34 13.30 46.27
C GLN A 92 8.60 14.62 46.51
N GLN A 93 9.12 15.74 45.99
CA GLN A 93 8.45 17.04 46.16
C GLN A 93 7.11 17.06 45.41
N ILE A 94 7.08 16.49 44.21
CA ILE A 94 5.84 16.39 43.42
C ILE A 94 4.81 15.49 44.12
N ALA A 95 5.23 14.37 44.69
CA ALA A 95 4.36 13.49 45.46
C ALA A 95 3.80 14.19 46.70
N THR A 96 4.60 15.00 47.40
CA THR A 96 4.14 15.82 48.53
C THR A 96 3.09 16.85 48.10
N VAL A 97 3.34 17.60 47.02
CA VAL A 97 2.38 18.59 46.50
C VAL A 97 1.10 17.91 46.00
N TYR A 98 1.21 16.75 45.36
CA TYR A 98 0.07 15.94 44.96
C TYR A 98 -0.77 15.46 46.16
N ALA A 99 -0.12 15.00 47.24
CA ALA A 99 -0.82 14.58 48.45
C ALA A 99 -1.62 15.71 49.10
N LEU A 100 -1.16 16.96 48.98
CA LEU A 100 -1.87 18.14 49.48
C LEU A 100 -3.08 18.51 48.60
N ALA A 101 -3.00 18.31 47.28
CA ALA A 101 -4.08 18.60 46.34
C ALA A 101 -4.16 17.59 45.19
N PRO A 102 -4.77 16.40 45.39
CA PRO A 102 -4.84 15.36 44.37
C PRO A 102 -5.62 15.78 43.12
N SER A 103 -6.65 16.63 43.27
CA SER A 103 -7.47 17.14 42.17
C SER A 103 -6.67 17.98 41.16
N ALA A 104 -5.54 18.57 41.57
CA ALA A 104 -4.72 19.39 40.70
C ALA A 104 -4.14 18.59 39.51
N ILE A 105 -4.09 17.26 39.59
CA ILE A 105 -3.60 16.40 38.50
C ILE A 105 -4.50 16.44 37.26
N THR A 106 -5.77 16.85 37.41
CA THR A 106 -6.73 16.95 36.30
C THR A 106 -6.86 18.37 35.73
N TYR A 107 -6.15 19.35 36.29
CA TYR A 107 -6.26 20.74 35.85
C TYR A 107 -5.41 20.96 34.60
N THR A 108 -6.01 21.57 33.59
CA THR A 108 -5.32 21.90 32.34
C THR A 108 -4.80 23.33 32.38
N ASN A 109 -3.64 23.57 31.75
CA ASN A 109 -3.18 24.93 31.48
C ASN A 109 -3.94 25.55 30.28
N ALA A 110 -3.59 26.77 29.87
CA ALA A 110 -4.26 27.50 28.79
C ALA A 110 -4.10 26.89 27.37
N ARG A 111 -3.37 25.79 27.23
CA ARG A 111 -3.26 25.01 25.99
C ARG A 111 -3.97 23.66 26.09
N GLY A 112 -4.83 23.48 27.10
CA GLY A 112 -5.52 22.20 27.35
C GLY A 112 -4.59 21.11 27.87
N ARG A 113 -3.34 21.43 28.24
CA ARG A 113 -2.35 20.42 28.66
C ARG A 113 -2.52 20.05 30.12
N LEU A 114 -2.66 18.76 30.37
CA LEU A 114 -2.57 18.18 31.71
C LEU A 114 -1.11 18.15 32.22
N PRO A 115 -0.90 18.01 33.54
CA PRO A 115 0.44 17.88 34.15
C PRO A 115 1.32 16.81 33.50
N LEU A 116 0.71 15.70 33.03
CA LEU A 116 1.43 14.65 32.31
C LEU A 116 1.98 15.12 30.97
N HIS A 117 1.27 15.99 30.22
CA HIS A 117 1.78 16.55 28.96
C HIS A 117 3.01 17.41 29.20
N ASP A 118 2.95 18.29 30.22
CA ASP A 118 4.06 19.18 30.56
C ASP A 118 5.27 18.37 31.06
N ALA A 119 5.06 17.35 31.89
CA ALA A 119 6.13 16.43 32.30
C ALA A 119 6.76 15.68 31.12
N CYS A 120 5.97 15.26 30.13
CA CYS A 120 6.47 14.62 28.92
C CYS A 120 7.26 15.59 28.02
N SER A 121 6.83 16.85 27.93
CA SER A 121 7.43 17.88 27.08
C SER A 121 8.72 18.49 27.66
N LEU A 122 8.79 18.65 28.98
CA LEU A 122 9.84 19.42 29.69
C LEU A 122 10.84 18.54 30.44
N SER A 123 11.90 19.10 31.01
CA SER A 123 13.00 18.36 31.66
C SER A 123 12.66 17.52 32.91
N ALA A 124 11.38 17.20 33.15
CA ALA A 124 10.97 16.30 34.22
C ALA A 124 11.62 14.91 34.09
N SER A 125 11.97 14.33 35.23
CA SER A 125 12.57 13.00 35.30
C SER A 125 11.57 11.90 34.92
N CYS A 126 12.06 10.75 34.44
CA CYS A 126 11.19 9.62 34.10
C CYS A 126 10.33 9.17 35.30
N ASN A 127 10.87 9.25 36.53
CA ASN A 127 10.14 8.91 37.75
C ASN A 127 8.91 9.78 37.97
N VAL A 128 8.99 11.06 37.61
CA VAL A 128 7.84 12.00 37.69
C VAL A 128 6.78 11.62 36.67
N ILE A 129 7.20 11.30 35.44
CA ILE A 129 6.27 10.87 34.38
C ILE A 129 5.57 9.56 34.79
N PHE A 130 6.32 8.59 35.32
CA PHE A 130 5.75 7.33 35.83
C PHE A 130 4.77 7.57 36.97
N PHE A 131 5.13 8.41 37.94
CA PHE A 131 4.25 8.77 39.06
C PHE A 131 2.93 9.37 38.56
N LEU A 132 2.98 10.41 37.73
CA LEU A 132 1.78 11.07 37.20
C LEU A 132 0.91 10.12 36.36
N ALA A 133 1.53 9.24 35.57
CA ALA A 133 0.82 8.27 34.76
C ALA A 133 0.19 7.13 35.60
N GLN A 134 0.76 6.81 36.77
CA GLN A 134 0.19 5.85 37.71
C GLN A 134 -0.98 6.45 38.48
N GLU A 135 -0.85 7.68 38.97
CA GLU A 135 -1.90 8.36 39.74
C GLU A 135 -3.09 8.79 38.87
N PHE A 136 -2.85 9.15 37.61
CA PHE A 136 -3.93 9.48 36.67
C PHE A 136 -3.74 8.87 35.27
N PRO A 137 -3.97 7.54 35.11
CA PRO A 137 -3.72 6.84 33.85
C PRO A 137 -4.55 7.37 32.66
N LYS A 138 -5.78 7.84 32.93
CA LYS A 138 -6.67 8.40 31.90
C LYS A 138 -6.07 9.63 31.20
N ALA A 139 -5.13 10.33 31.82
CA ALA A 139 -4.42 11.45 31.21
C ALA A 139 -3.75 11.09 29.88
N ALA A 140 -3.31 9.84 29.71
CA ALA A 140 -2.69 9.38 28.47
C ALA A 140 -3.64 9.40 27.26
N SER A 141 -4.96 9.34 27.51
CA SER A 141 -6.03 9.33 26.52
C SER A 141 -6.73 10.68 26.31
N ILE A 142 -6.29 11.73 26.99
CA ILE A 142 -6.86 13.07 26.87
C ILE A 142 -5.90 13.90 26.02
N PRO A 143 -6.30 14.37 24.82
CA PRO A 143 -5.47 15.26 24.02
C PRO A 143 -5.47 16.68 24.58
N ASP A 144 -4.41 17.44 24.31
CA ASP A 144 -4.39 18.89 24.52
C ASP A 144 -5.23 19.63 23.45
N ASP A 145 -5.31 20.97 23.51
CA ASP A 145 -6.08 21.78 22.54
C ASP A 145 -5.59 21.63 21.09
N CYS A 146 -4.39 21.08 20.94
CA CYS A 146 -3.73 20.79 19.68
C CYS A 146 -4.07 19.39 19.14
N GLY A 147 -4.87 18.59 19.86
CA GLY A 147 -5.13 17.19 19.51
C GLY A 147 -3.97 16.25 19.83
N LEU A 148 -2.94 16.70 20.56
CA LEU A 148 -1.74 15.93 20.86
C LEU A 148 -1.81 15.30 22.25
N TYR A 149 -1.69 13.97 22.29
CA TYR A 149 -1.56 13.20 23.53
C TYR A 149 -0.18 13.36 24.19
N PRO A 150 -0.02 13.02 25.48
CA PRO A 150 1.28 13.09 26.19
C PRO A 150 2.39 12.32 25.49
N PHE A 151 2.04 11.21 24.82
CA PHE A 151 2.95 10.42 24.01
C PHE A 151 3.64 11.24 22.90
N HIS A 152 2.93 12.13 22.20
CA HIS A 152 3.50 12.98 21.14
C HIS A 152 4.54 13.95 21.70
N HIS A 153 4.24 14.53 22.88
CA HIS A 153 5.18 15.41 23.58
C HIS A 153 6.42 14.64 24.05
N ALA A 154 6.23 13.42 24.58
CA ALA A 154 7.32 12.56 25.00
C ALA A 154 8.22 12.14 23.82
N LEU A 155 7.62 11.83 22.67
CA LEU A 155 8.34 11.49 21.45
C LEU A 155 9.16 12.68 20.97
N ARG A 156 8.55 13.87 20.83
CA ARG A 156 9.24 15.10 20.42
C ARG A 156 10.36 15.50 21.38
N ALA A 157 10.17 15.29 22.68
CA ALA A 157 11.18 15.55 23.70
C ALA A 157 12.25 14.44 23.82
N ARG A 158 12.23 13.43 22.93
CA ARG A 158 13.17 12.29 22.91
C ARG A 158 13.25 11.56 24.25
N ARG A 159 12.09 11.32 24.89
CA ARG A 159 12.05 10.56 26.14
C ARG A 159 12.56 9.14 25.93
N PRO A 160 13.18 8.53 26.95
CA PRO A 160 13.65 7.15 26.88
C PRO A 160 12.54 6.17 26.48
N GLN A 161 12.95 5.12 25.77
CA GLN A 161 12.06 4.06 25.30
C GLN A 161 11.11 3.49 26.39
N PRO A 162 11.52 3.28 27.66
CA PRO A 162 10.62 2.82 28.71
C PRO A 162 9.43 3.77 28.98
N THR A 163 9.67 5.08 28.92
CA THR A 163 8.63 6.09 29.11
C THR A 163 7.64 6.07 27.95
N LEU A 164 8.16 5.99 26.72
CA LEU A 164 7.33 5.87 25.51
C LEU A 164 6.49 4.58 25.53
N ARG A 165 7.09 3.45 25.95
CA ARG A 165 6.41 2.17 26.09
C ARG A 165 5.22 2.29 27.04
N MET A 166 5.45 2.82 28.24
CA MET A 166 4.40 2.97 29.25
C MET A 166 3.23 3.82 28.73
N LEU A 167 3.51 4.95 28.07
CA LEU A 167 2.46 5.81 27.53
C LEU A 167 1.64 5.10 26.44
N LEU A 168 2.28 4.30 25.59
CA LEU A 168 1.58 3.49 24.59
C LEU A 168 0.81 2.33 25.19
N ASP A 169 1.29 1.75 26.29
CA ASP A 169 0.56 0.69 27.01
C ASP A 169 -0.72 1.23 27.64
N LEU A 170 -0.70 2.49 28.12
CA LEU A 170 -1.88 3.18 28.64
C LEU A 170 -2.86 3.60 27.54
N TYR A 171 -2.37 4.07 26.39
CA TYR A 171 -3.22 4.52 25.30
C TYR A 171 -2.62 4.19 23.91
N PRO A 172 -2.80 2.95 23.41
CA PRO A 172 -2.33 2.52 22.10
C PRO A 172 -2.80 3.37 20.89
N PRO A 173 -4.06 3.88 20.86
CA PRO A 173 -4.55 4.68 19.73
C PRO A 173 -3.77 5.97 19.46
N ALA A 174 -2.89 6.41 20.38
CA ALA A 174 -1.97 7.50 20.13
C ALA A 174 -1.09 7.29 18.89
N LEU A 175 -0.80 6.03 18.50
CA LEU A 175 -0.01 5.70 17.30
C LEU A 175 -0.72 6.00 15.98
N GLU A 176 -2.04 6.10 15.99
CA GLU A 176 -2.86 6.35 14.79
C GLU A 176 -3.20 7.84 14.64
N THR A 177 -2.87 8.64 15.65
CA THR A 177 -3.12 10.08 15.64
C THR A 177 -2.00 10.78 14.89
N ARG A 178 -2.37 11.65 13.96
CA ARG A 178 -1.42 12.48 13.22
C ARG A 178 -1.12 13.76 13.99
N ASP A 179 0.13 14.20 13.91
CA ASP A 179 0.50 15.52 14.43
C ASP A 179 0.02 16.64 13.49
N PHE A 180 0.29 17.90 13.85
CA PHE A 180 -0.06 19.06 13.03
C PHE A 180 0.54 19.08 11.63
N GLY A 181 1.66 18.37 11.42
CA GLY A 181 2.27 18.20 10.10
C GLY A 181 1.62 17.07 9.31
N GLY A 182 0.59 16.42 9.84
CA GLY A 182 -0.06 15.27 9.22
C GLY A 182 0.73 13.97 9.32
N HIS A 183 1.77 13.91 10.16
CA HIS A 183 2.64 12.74 10.29
C HIS A 183 2.19 11.82 11.41
N LEU A 184 2.27 10.51 11.15
CA LEU A 184 2.16 9.50 12.20
C LEU A 184 3.40 9.51 13.11
N PRO A 185 3.32 9.01 14.35
CA PRO A 185 4.45 9.03 15.27
C PRO A 185 5.68 8.27 14.76
N LEU A 186 5.51 7.16 14.04
CA LEU A 186 6.63 6.45 13.42
C LEU A 186 7.31 7.30 12.33
N GLU A 187 6.53 7.99 11.50
CA GLU A 187 7.05 8.89 10.45
C GLU A 187 7.83 10.05 11.07
N ARG A 188 7.26 10.66 12.12
CA ARG A 188 7.95 11.70 12.90
C ARG A 188 9.25 11.17 13.51
N ALA A 189 9.21 9.96 14.07
CA ALA A 189 10.38 9.34 14.68
C ALA A 189 11.51 9.06 13.66
N LEU A 190 11.14 8.67 12.45
CA LEU A 190 12.07 8.50 11.33
C LEU A 190 12.67 9.83 10.87
N LEU A 191 11.84 10.86 10.72
CA LEU A 191 12.26 12.21 10.32
C LEU A 191 13.25 12.84 11.30
N GLU A 192 12.98 12.69 12.60
CA GLU A 192 13.85 13.23 13.64
C GLU A 192 15.07 12.33 13.91
N GLY A 193 15.18 11.14 13.30
CA GLY A 193 16.29 10.22 13.54
C GLY A 193 16.32 9.72 14.99
N HIS A 194 15.22 9.12 15.45
CA HIS A 194 15.16 8.47 16.76
C HIS A 194 15.99 7.18 16.79
N HIS A 195 16.38 6.75 17.99
CA HIS A 195 17.18 5.54 18.19
C HIS A 195 16.43 4.27 17.71
N ALA A 196 17.19 3.25 17.30
CA ALA A 196 16.66 1.98 16.80
C ALA A 196 15.61 1.36 17.75
N ASP A 197 15.82 1.43 19.07
CA ASP A 197 14.91 0.84 20.05
C ASP A 197 13.53 1.49 20.08
N VAL A 198 13.46 2.80 19.79
CA VAL A 198 12.20 3.54 19.69
C VAL A 198 11.52 3.16 18.38
N LEU A 199 12.24 3.17 17.26
CA LEU A 199 11.69 2.78 15.96
C LEU A 199 11.15 1.35 15.97
N GLN A 200 11.88 0.40 16.56
CA GLN A 200 11.42 -0.98 16.74
C GLN A 200 10.17 -1.08 17.62
N LEU A 201 10.10 -0.29 18.69
CA LEU A 201 8.92 -0.26 19.56
C LEU A 201 7.68 0.26 18.83
N LEU A 202 7.81 1.35 18.09
CA LEU A 202 6.71 1.92 17.30
C LEU A 202 6.28 0.96 16.19
N PHE A 203 7.25 0.43 15.45
CA PHE A 203 7.01 -0.47 14.34
C PHE A 203 6.31 -1.76 14.77
N ARG A 204 6.78 -2.41 15.85
CA ARG A 204 6.19 -3.65 16.38
C ARG A 204 4.72 -3.47 16.78
N ARG A 205 4.31 -2.25 17.17
CA ARG A 205 2.92 -1.95 17.54
C ARG A 205 2.03 -1.69 16.31
N ILE A 206 2.61 -1.18 15.22
CA ILE A 206 1.88 -0.87 13.97
C ILE A 206 1.73 -2.11 13.06
N THR A 207 2.76 -2.95 12.94
CA THR A 207 2.82 -4.01 11.91
C THR A 207 2.38 -5.40 12.37
N THR A 208 1.69 -5.49 13.51
CA THR A 208 1.21 -6.79 14.04
C THR A 208 0.29 -7.55 13.06
N THR A 209 -0.33 -6.87 12.09
CA THR A 209 -1.28 -7.46 11.15
C THR A 209 -0.76 -7.60 9.72
N THR A 210 0.09 -6.70 9.23
CA THR A 210 0.63 -6.74 7.87
C THR A 210 2.14 -6.52 7.91
N LYS A 211 2.93 -7.52 7.47
CA LYS A 211 4.40 -7.43 7.31
C LYS A 211 4.78 -6.52 6.12
N GLN A 212 4.08 -5.41 5.98
CA GLN A 212 4.17 -4.48 4.87
C GLN A 212 4.30 -3.07 5.43
N TYR A 213 5.16 -2.26 4.82
CA TYR A 213 5.29 -0.84 5.18
C TYR A 213 5.28 0.01 3.92
N ARG A 214 4.54 1.12 3.98
CA ARG A 214 4.49 2.12 2.91
C ARG A 214 4.96 3.45 3.47
N LEU A 215 5.94 4.04 2.79
CA LEU A 215 6.53 5.33 3.13
C LEU A 215 5.91 6.40 2.22
N PHE A 216 5.20 7.36 2.84
CA PHE A 216 4.35 8.34 2.15
C PHE A 216 5.02 9.70 1.93
N LYS A 217 4.48 10.43 0.93
CA LYS A 217 4.90 11.66 0.23
C LYS A 217 5.53 12.84 1.00
N SER A 218 5.60 12.85 2.32
CA SER A 218 5.99 14.05 3.09
C SER A 218 7.35 13.97 3.79
N ILE A 219 8.19 13.00 3.44
CA ILE A 219 9.49 12.79 4.10
C ILE A 219 10.60 12.96 3.06
N ASP A 220 11.54 13.86 3.29
CA ASP A 220 12.72 14.01 2.43
C ASP A 220 13.66 12.79 2.58
N GLY A 221 14.18 12.31 1.46
CA GLY A 221 15.07 11.14 1.41
C GLY A 221 16.47 11.48 1.92
N THR A 222 16.62 11.53 3.24
CA THR A 222 17.88 11.83 3.94
C THR A 222 18.58 10.55 4.44
N LEU A 223 19.89 10.63 4.73
CA LEU A 223 20.63 9.49 5.25
C LEU A 223 20.09 8.99 6.61
N SER A 224 19.61 9.91 7.46
CA SER A 224 18.99 9.58 8.75
C SER A 224 17.72 8.75 8.58
N LEU A 225 16.90 9.08 7.58
CA LEU A 225 15.73 8.30 7.22
C LEU A 225 16.13 6.87 6.85
N VAL A 226 17.16 6.71 6.02
CA VAL A 226 17.63 5.39 5.59
C VAL A 226 18.14 4.57 6.76
N GLN A 227 18.93 5.16 7.65
CA GLN A 227 19.38 4.47 8.86
C GLN A 227 18.20 3.97 9.69
N GLY A 228 17.15 4.79 9.85
CA GLY A 228 15.94 4.38 10.55
C GLY A 228 15.16 3.27 9.83
N VAL A 229 14.96 3.39 8.52
CA VAL A 229 14.26 2.39 7.70
C VAL A 229 15.01 1.07 7.67
N SER A 230 16.34 1.08 7.59
CA SER A 230 17.17 -0.13 7.58
C SER A 230 17.02 -0.98 8.84
N VAL A 231 16.68 -0.39 9.99
CA VAL A 231 16.35 -1.14 11.22
C VAL A 231 15.03 -1.91 11.08
N LEU A 232 14.12 -1.42 10.24
CA LEU A 232 12.79 -1.98 10.04
C LEU A 232 12.77 -3.03 8.92
N LEU A 233 13.61 -2.89 7.90
CA LEU A 233 13.63 -3.76 6.71
C LEU A 233 13.66 -5.26 7.04
N PRO A 234 14.50 -5.78 7.97
CA PRO A 234 14.54 -7.22 8.28
C PRO A 234 13.21 -7.80 8.77
N GLN A 235 12.30 -6.96 9.30
CA GLN A 235 11.01 -7.39 9.84
C GLN A 235 9.89 -7.39 8.80
N LEU A 236 10.16 -6.90 7.59
CA LEU A 236 9.18 -6.70 6.52
C LEU A 236 9.25 -7.80 5.46
N GLN A 237 8.11 -8.07 4.83
CA GLN A 237 8.03 -8.86 3.59
C GLN A 237 7.77 -7.97 2.38
N ALA A 238 7.08 -6.83 2.57
CA ALA A 238 6.88 -5.85 1.53
C ALA A 238 7.27 -4.43 1.97
N PHE A 239 7.99 -3.72 1.11
CA PHE A 239 8.38 -2.32 1.33
C PHE A 239 7.99 -1.47 0.13
N HIS A 240 7.24 -0.41 0.37
CA HIS A 240 6.74 0.50 -0.66
C HIS A 240 7.24 1.91 -0.36
N CYS A 241 8.14 2.41 -1.19
CA CYS A 241 8.67 3.76 -1.12
C CYS A 241 8.16 4.56 -2.32
N GLU A 242 7.04 5.25 -2.12
CA GLU A 242 6.34 6.03 -3.15
C GLU A 242 6.47 7.55 -2.92
N LEU A 243 7.62 7.96 -2.37
CA LEU A 243 7.92 9.36 -2.11
C LEU A 243 7.99 10.18 -3.41
N ASP A 244 7.30 11.33 -3.43
CA ASP A 244 7.44 12.34 -4.49
C ASP A 244 8.56 13.37 -4.19
N THR A 245 9.20 13.26 -3.01
CA THR A 245 10.25 14.17 -2.53
C THR A 245 11.63 13.82 -3.11
N THR A 246 12.58 14.74 -2.95
CA THR A 246 13.96 14.55 -3.41
C THR A 246 14.72 13.58 -2.51
N TRP A 247 15.35 12.59 -3.12
CA TRP A 247 16.36 11.75 -2.46
C TRP A 247 17.72 12.41 -2.60
N SER A 248 18.54 12.39 -1.56
CA SER A 248 19.98 12.61 -1.76
C SER A 248 20.60 11.37 -2.39
N THR A 249 21.63 11.54 -3.24
CA THR A 249 22.34 10.40 -3.85
C THR A 249 22.87 9.43 -2.77
N ASP A 250 23.43 9.96 -1.68
CA ASP A 250 23.98 9.14 -0.60
C ASP A 250 22.89 8.35 0.14
N ALA A 251 21.71 8.94 0.37
CA ALA A 251 20.58 8.23 0.95
C ALA A 251 20.08 7.13 0.01
N TRP A 252 19.90 7.44 -1.28
CA TRP A 252 19.46 6.46 -2.26
C TRP A 252 20.41 5.28 -2.38
N THR A 253 21.72 5.55 -2.50
CA THR A 253 22.73 4.50 -2.62
C THR A 253 22.82 3.64 -1.36
N ALA A 254 22.70 4.23 -0.18
CA ALA A 254 22.64 3.48 1.08
C ALA A 254 21.37 2.60 1.17
N LEU A 255 20.21 3.10 0.74
CA LEU A 255 18.97 2.33 0.78
C LEU A 255 18.97 1.21 -0.27
N VAL A 256 19.18 1.56 -1.53
CA VAL A 256 19.02 0.64 -2.67
C VAL A 256 20.25 -0.25 -2.84
N GLY A 257 21.44 0.34 -2.80
CA GLY A 257 22.70 -0.37 -3.06
C GLY A 257 23.22 -1.19 -1.86
N GLN A 258 23.02 -0.72 -0.64
CA GLN A 258 23.47 -1.44 0.56
C GLN A 258 22.31 -2.20 1.21
N ALA A 259 21.31 -1.49 1.75
CA ALA A 259 20.27 -2.12 2.56
C ALA A 259 19.36 -3.10 1.79
N LEU A 260 19.00 -2.77 0.55
CA LEU A 260 18.11 -3.61 -0.27
C LEU A 260 18.84 -4.61 -1.18
N ALA A 261 20.02 -4.25 -1.71
CA ALA A 261 20.75 -5.15 -2.61
C ALA A 261 21.68 -6.14 -1.87
N GLN A 262 22.33 -5.72 -0.77
CA GLN A 262 23.32 -6.53 -0.07
C GLN A 262 22.77 -7.12 1.23
N ASP A 263 22.14 -6.30 2.07
CA ASP A 263 21.73 -6.68 3.43
C ASP A 263 20.28 -7.22 3.50
N ASN A 264 19.58 -7.28 2.37
CA ASN A 264 18.18 -7.70 2.34
C ASN A 264 18.02 -9.20 2.64
N THR A 265 17.41 -9.48 3.80
CA THR A 265 17.12 -10.85 4.25
C THR A 265 15.66 -11.25 4.11
N SER A 266 14.71 -10.33 3.96
CA SER A 266 13.27 -10.65 4.10
C SER A 266 12.33 -9.98 3.10
N ILE A 267 12.71 -8.88 2.44
CA ILE A 267 11.84 -8.18 1.49
C ILE A 267 11.68 -9.01 0.22
N GLU A 268 10.45 -9.48 -0.04
CA GLU A 268 10.07 -10.18 -1.28
C GLU A 268 9.39 -9.23 -2.28
N THR A 269 8.61 -8.26 -1.80
CA THR A 269 7.87 -7.30 -2.63
C THR A 269 8.39 -5.89 -2.39
N LEU A 270 8.91 -5.25 -3.45
CA LEU A 270 9.52 -3.93 -3.38
C LEU A 270 8.84 -2.98 -4.36
N SER A 271 8.45 -1.80 -3.91
CA SER A 271 7.98 -0.71 -4.78
C SER A 271 8.83 0.54 -4.56
N LEU A 272 9.39 1.11 -5.63
CA LEU A 272 10.24 2.30 -5.58
C LEU A 272 9.78 3.33 -6.60
N ARG A 273 9.65 4.59 -6.16
CA ARG A 273 9.54 5.74 -7.08
C ARG A 273 10.92 6.23 -7.52
N LEU A 274 11.13 6.31 -8.82
CA LEU A 274 12.37 6.81 -9.42
C LEU A 274 12.25 8.31 -9.62
N VAL A 275 13.15 9.08 -9.02
CA VAL A 275 13.21 10.54 -9.15
C VAL A 275 14.20 10.92 -10.24
N ARG A 276 13.77 11.61 -11.29
CA ARG A 276 14.61 11.91 -12.48
C ARG A 276 15.94 12.57 -12.13
N THR A 277 15.89 13.60 -11.27
CA THR A 277 17.07 14.39 -10.87
C THR A 277 18.16 13.57 -10.19
N LEU A 278 17.79 12.42 -9.60
CA LEU A 278 18.72 11.52 -8.92
C LEU A 278 19.62 10.75 -9.90
N PHE A 279 19.11 10.43 -11.09
CA PHE A 279 19.78 9.57 -12.06
C PHE A 279 20.77 10.30 -12.98
N TYR A 280 20.94 11.62 -12.80
CA TYR A 280 22.11 12.34 -13.34
C TYR A 280 23.40 11.91 -12.64
N ASP A 281 23.30 11.37 -11.42
CA ASP A 281 24.42 10.81 -10.68
C ASP A 281 24.61 9.32 -11.04
N ALA A 282 25.80 8.99 -11.55
CA ALA A 282 26.16 7.61 -11.90
C ALA A 282 26.08 6.66 -10.70
N LYS A 283 26.28 7.14 -9.46
CA LYS A 283 26.19 6.30 -8.26
C LYS A 283 24.76 5.80 -8.02
N ALA A 284 23.76 6.65 -8.27
CA ALA A 284 22.36 6.26 -8.11
C ALA A 284 21.96 5.19 -9.13
N ALA A 285 22.38 5.36 -10.39
CA ALA A 285 22.19 4.36 -11.43
C ALA A 285 22.87 3.02 -11.08
N GLU A 286 24.12 3.06 -10.61
CA GLU A 286 24.86 1.86 -10.23
C GLU A 286 24.24 1.13 -9.03
N SER A 287 23.67 1.86 -8.06
CA SER A 287 22.97 1.22 -6.93
C SER A 287 21.70 0.48 -7.37
N LEU A 288 20.92 1.03 -8.31
CA LEU A 288 19.78 0.33 -8.90
C LEU A 288 20.23 -0.89 -9.71
N ARG A 289 21.35 -0.75 -10.44
CA ARG A 289 21.98 -1.86 -11.16
C ARG A 289 22.37 -2.99 -10.23
N ALA A 290 23.01 -2.67 -9.11
CA ALA A 290 23.41 -3.62 -8.08
C ALA A 290 22.19 -4.34 -7.50
N LEU A 291 21.08 -3.64 -7.24
CA LEU A 291 19.83 -4.27 -6.78
C LEU A 291 19.30 -5.30 -7.79
N LEU A 292 19.24 -4.93 -9.07
CA LEU A 292 18.69 -5.78 -10.13
C LEU A 292 19.57 -7.01 -10.41
N GLN A 293 20.89 -6.87 -10.23
CA GLN A 293 21.87 -7.93 -10.51
C GLN A 293 22.25 -8.74 -9.27
N SER A 294 21.85 -8.31 -8.07
CA SER A 294 22.24 -8.95 -6.82
C SER A 294 21.66 -10.38 -6.71
N PRO A 295 22.50 -11.42 -6.58
CA PRO A 295 22.04 -12.78 -6.35
C PRO A 295 21.58 -13.01 -4.90
N THR A 296 21.95 -12.12 -3.98
CA THR A 296 21.61 -12.21 -2.55
C THR A 296 20.29 -11.53 -2.23
N SER A 297 19.81 -10.64 -3.10
CA SER A 297 18.51 -9.99 -2.91
C SER A 297 17.35 -10.99 -2.93
N ASN A 298 16.49 -10.93 -1.91
CA ASN A 298 15.28 -11.73 -1.82
C ASN A 298 14.09 -11.16 -2.59
N VAL A 299 14.26 -10.02 -3.27
CA VAL A 299 13.18 -9.36 -4.03
C VAL A 299 12.73 -10.25 -5.19
N ARG A 300 11.46 -10.65 -5.16
CA ARG A 300 10.79 -11.45 -6.19
C ARG A 300 9.83 -10.63 -7.03
N GLN A 301 9.25 -9.58 -6.45
CA GLN A 301 8.34 -8.66 -7.14
C GLN A 301 8.88 -7.24 -7.00
N LEU A 302 9.14 -6.59 -8.13
CA LEU A 302 9.64 -5.23 -8.17
C LEU A 302 8.67 -4.33 -8.95
N THR A 303 8.18 -3.28 -8.30
CA THR A 303 7.42 -2.20 -8.95
C THR A 303 8.26 -0.94 -8.99
N LEU A 304 8.51 -0.41 -10.18
CA LEU A 304 9.18 0.87 -10.38
C LEU A 304 8.16 1.89 -10.89
N LEU A 305 8.06 3.02 -10.19
CA LEU A 305 7.17 4.12 -10.54
C LEU A 305 8.02 5.25 -11.10
N GLY A 306 7.76 5.64 -12.35
CA GLY A 306 8.31 6.87 -12.92
C GLY A 306 7.58 8.12 -12.45
N GLN A 307 7.92 9.26 -13.07
CA GLN A 307 7.33 10.56 -12.74
C GLN A 307 6.31 11.05 -13.77
N ALA A 308 5.98 10.24 -14.79
CA ALA A 308 5.04 10.64 -15.82
C ALA A 308 3.64 10.88 -15.23
N LYS A 309 3.22 12.14 -15.19
CA LYS A 309 1.83 12.49 -14.92
C LYS A 309 1.05 12.36 -16.24
N PRO A 310 -0.14 11.74 -16.23
CA PRO A 310 -0.92 11.49 -17.45
C PRO A 310 -1.35 12.75 -18.23
N TRP A 311 -1.21 13.96 -17.64
CA TRP A 311 -1.79 15.20 -18.18
C TRP A 311 -0.82 16.39 -18.23
N HIS A 312 0.47 16.20 -17.90
CA HIS A 312 1.46 17.28 -17.93
C HIS A 312 2.40 17.13 -19.12
N TRP A 313 2.48 18.17 -19.94
CA TRP A 313 3.34 18.27 -21.12
C TRP A 313 4.80 18.61 -20.80
N ASP A 314 5.28 18.43 -19.57
CA ASP A 314 6.69 18.68 -19.24
C ASP A 314 7.59 17.85 -20.17
N ASP A 315 8.41 18.50 -20.99
CA ASP A 315 9.25 17.89 -22.05
C ASP A 315 10.31 16.92 -21.50
N GLU A 316 10.53 16.92 -20.19
CA GLU A 316 11.52 16.07 -19.56
C GLU A 316 11.10 14.59 -19.56
N THR A 317 11.99 13.74 -20.05
CA THR A 317 11.82 12.29 -20.14
C THR A 317 12.49 11.58 -18.96
N ASP A 318 12.02 10.38 -18.62
CA ASP A 318 12.63 9.50 -17.61
C ASP A 318 13.87 8.76 -18.13
N ALA A 319 14.50 9.25 -19.22
CA ALA A 319 15.48 8.53 -20.02
C ALA A 319 16.66 7.96 -19.21
N GLN A 320 17.25 8.73 -18.31
CA GLN A 320 18.40 8.28 -17.51
C GLN A 320 18.01 7.19 -16.50
N SER A 321 16.87 7.37 -15.81
CA SER A 321 16.38 6.37 -14.86
C SER A 321 16.02 5.05 -15.55
N PHE A 322 15.46 5.15 -16.76
CA PHE A 322 15.14 3.99 -17.58
C PHE A 322 16.40 3.35 -18.18
N GLN A 323 17.41 4.13 -18.56
CA GLN A 323 18.70 3.60 -19.01
C GLN A 323 19.37 2.78 -17.90
N ALA A 324 19.36 3.25 -16.65
CA ALA A 324 19.90 2.51 -15.52
C ALA A 324 19.18 1.16 -15.30
N LEU A 325 17.85 1.15 -15.43
CA LEU A 325 17.03 -0.07 -15.39
C LEU A 325 17.40 -1.02 -16.54
N HIS A 326 17.44 -0.50 -17.77
CA HIS A 326 17.82 -1.25 -18.96
C HIS A 326 19.19 -1.90 -18.78
N ASP A 327 20.18 -1.12 -18.36
CA ASP A 327 21.56 -1.57 -18.20
C ASP A 327 21.71 -2.62 -17.08
N GLY A 328 20.89 -2.53 -16.02
CA GLY A 328 20.81 -3.53 -14.96
C GLY A 328 20.29 -4.88 -15.43
N LEU A 329 19.32 -4.89 -16.35
CA LEU A 329 18.66 -6.10 -16.84
C LEU A 329 19.19 -6.62 -18.18
N THR A 330 20.06 -5.89 -18.88
CA THR A 330 20.57 -6.31 -20.20
C THR A 330 22.06 -6.64 -20.19
N VAL A 331 22.86 -5.95 -19.38
CA VAL A 331 24.31 -6.17 -19.37
C VAL A 331 24.63 -7.45 -18.63
N ARG A 332 25.19 -8.41 -19.38
CA ARG A 332 25.76 -9.64 -18.84
C ARG A 332 26.98 -9.29 -17.99
N THR A 333 26.84 -9.29 -16.67
CA THR A 333 28.01 -9.35 -15.79
C THR A 333 28.64 -10.74 -15.90
N SER A 334 29.95 -10.81 -15.71
CA SER A 334 30.80 -12.00 -15.89
C SER A 334 30.40 -13.20 -15.01
N ILE A 335 29.51 -12.98 -14.04
CA ILE A 335 28.96 -13.99 -13.14
C ILE A 335 27.51 -14.19 -13.54
N GLY A 336 27.26 -15.13 -14.45
CA GLY A 336 25.95 -15.44 -15.04
C GLY A 336 24.94 -16.06 -14.07
N MET A 337 24.69 -15.44 -12.92
CA MET A 337 23.68 -15.89 -11.98
C MET A 337 22.32 -15.23 -12.34
N PRO A 338 21.26 -16.04 -12.54
CA PRO A 338 19.94 -15.50 -12.82
C PRO A 338 19.40 -14.74 -11.61
N THR A 339 18.75 -13.60 -11.87
CA THR A 339 18.06 -12.81 -10.85
C THR A 339 16.96 -13.65 -10.19
N ARG A 340 16.68 -13.42 -8.91
CA ARG A 340 15.53 -14.05 -8.21
C ARG A 340 14.20 -13.39 -8.56
N LEU A 341 14.24 -12.31 -9.34
CA LEU A 341 13.10 -11.52 -9.74
C LEU A 341 12.17 -12.36 -10.62
N LYS A 342 10.91 -12.48 -10.19
CA LYS A 342 9.85 -13.22 -10.91
C LYS A 342 8.87 -12.29 -11.60
N GLU A 343 8.68 -11.08 -11.07
CA GLU A 343 7.74 -10.08 -11.59
C GLU A 343 8.37 -8.69 -11.60
N LEU A 344 8.25 -8.01 -12.73
CA LEU A 344 8.62 -6.60 -12.91
C LEU A 344 7.39 -5.81 -13.36
N ARG A 345 7.07 -4.75 -12.60
CA ARG A 345 6.02 -3.79 -12.94
C ARG A 345 6.62 -2.41 -13.16
N LEU A 346 6.39 -1.83 -14.31
CA LEU A 346 6.82 -0.47 -14.67
C LEU A 346 5.57 0.40 -14.84
N CYS A 347 5.44 1.43 -14.01
CA CYS A 347 4.30 2.35 -14.06
C CYS A 347 4.78 3.78 -14.32
N HIS A 348 4.03 4.56 -15.09
CA HIS A 348 4.20 6.01 -15.21
C HIS A 348 5.58 6.45 -15.73
N PHE A 349 6.08 5.83 -16.80
CA PHE A 349 7.33 6.22 -17.46
C PHE A 349 7.09 7.03 -18.74
N LYS A 350 7.89 8.08 -18.94
CA LYS A 350 7.95 8.86 -20.18
C LYS A 350 9.28 8.60 -20.89
N LEU A 351 9.24 7.91 -22.03
CA LEU A 351 10.42 7.47 -22.78
C LEU A 351 10.62 8.30 -24.05
N ALA A 352 11.89 8.48 -24.44
CA ALA A 352 12.26 9.11 -25.71
C ALA A 352 12.28 8.10 -26.87
N ASP A 353 12.66 6.85 -26.60
CA ASP A 353 12.85 5.79 -27.60
C ASP A 353 12.30 4.45 -27.08
N THR A 354 11.68 3.68 -27.97
CA THR A 354 11.08 2.36 -27.73
C THR A 354 12.11 1.23 -27.75
N ARG A 355 13.28 1.46 -28.37
CA ARG A 355 14.34 0.46 -28.53
C ARG A 355 14.82 -0.10 -27.19
N LEU A 356 14.96 0.76 -26.18
CA LEU A 356 15.36 0.35 -24.83
C LEU A 356 14.33 -0.57 -24.17
N LEU A 357 13.04 -0.35 -24.43
CA LEU A 357 11.99 -1.18 -23.89
C LEU A 357 11.99 -2.57 -24.57
N SER A 358 12.16 -2.62 -25.89
CA SER A 358 12.17 -3.90 -26.60
C SER A 358 13.41 -4.73 -26.27
N SER A 359 14.58 -4.11 -26.12
CA SER A 359 15.81 -4.79 -25.71
C SER A 359 15.71 -5.30 -24.28
N LEU A 360 15.05 -4.55 -23.38
CA LEU A 360 14.77 -5.00 -22.02
C LEU A 360 13.87 -6.24 -22.00
N VAL A 361 12.77 -6.24 -22.77
CA VAL A 361 11.85 -7.39 -22.88
C VAL A 361 12.52 -8.57 -23.62
N ALA A 362 13.48 -8.29 -24.52
CA ALA A 362 14.31 -9.30 -25.18
C ALA A 362 15.25 -10.03 -24.24
N SER A 363 15.70 -9.35 -23.19
CA SER A 363 16.80 -9.84 -22.39
C SER A 363 16.50 -11.17 -21.71
N PRO A 364 17.44 -12.13 -21.70
CA PRO A 364 17.30 -13.37 -20.94
C PRO A 364 17.27 -13.18 -19.42
N GLN A 365 17.68 -12.01 -18.92
CA GLN A 365 17.60 -11.67 -17.49
C GLN A 365 16.27 -11.00 -17.10
N CYS A 366 15.43 -10.65 -18.09
CA CYS A 366 14.10 -10.10 -17.84
C CYS A 366 13.21 -11.17 -17.19
N PRO A 367 12.44 -10.83 -16.14
CA PRO A 367 11.60 -11.80 -15.45
C PRO A 367 10.47 -12.33 -16.33
N ALA A 368 9.94 -13.51 -15.97
CA ALA A 368 8.88 -14.15 -16.75
C ALA A 368 7.56 -13.37 -16.76
N ASN A 369 7.29 -12.57 -15.72
CA ASN A 369 6.09 -11.75 -15.61
C ASN A 369 6.47 -10.27 -15.71
N VAL A 370 5.93 -9.58 -16.72
CA VAL A 370 6.17 -8.16 -16.95
C VAL A 370 4.83 -7.43 -17.05
N SER A 371 4.70 -6.31 -16.34
CA SER A 371 3.54 -5.42 -16.41
C SER A 371 3.98 -4.01 -16.72
N LEU A 372 3.37 -3.41 -17.75
CA LEU A 372 3.62 -2.04 -18.20
C LEU A 372 2.32 -1.24 -18.06
N GLU A 373 2.36 -0.14 -17.29
CA GLU A 373 1.20 0.69 -17.00
C GLU A 373 1.52 2.18 -17.26
N ASN A 374 0.67 2.89 -18.00
CA ASN A 374 0.82 4.33 -18.27
C ASN A 374 2.22 4.71 -18.79
N ILE A 375 2.74 3.98 -19.79
CA ILE A 375 4.00 4.30 -20.45
C ILE A 375 3.73 5.18 -21.68
N VAL A 376 4.42 6.32 -21.77
CA VAL A 376 4.29 7.31 -22.85
C VAL A 376 5.59 7.43 -23.62
N VAL A 377 5.54 7.49 -24.95
CA VAL A 377 6.71 7.64 -25.83
C VAL A 377 6.54 8.91 -26.68
N MET A 378 7.50 9.84 -26.62
CA MET A 378 7.34 11.19 -27.21
C MET A 378 7.50 11.27 -28.75
N ASN A 379 8.31 10.39 -29.37
CA ASN A 379 8.76 10.58 -30.76
C ASN A 379 7.86 9.98 -31.86
N GLN A 380 6.57 9.74 -31.62
CA GLN A 380 5.72 9.07 -32.62
C GLN A 380 4.84 9.99 -33.47
N GLU A 381 4.63 11.25 -33.10
CA GLU A 381 3.67 12.13 -33.82
C GLU A 381 4.25 12.85 -35.05
N GLN A 382 5.53 12.67 -35.40
CA GLN A 382 6.17 13.35 -36.55
C GLN A 382 6.70 12.45 -37.67
N GLN A 383 6.48 11.13 -37.62
CA GLN A 383 6.82 10.24 -38.73
C GLN A 383 5.57 9.57 -39.33
N ASP A 384 4.67 10.38 -39.86
CA ASP A 384 3.82 9.94 -40.95
C ASP A 384 4.73 9.56 -42.14
N GLY A 385 4.90 8.26 -42.39
CA GLY A 385 5.34 7.76 -43.70
C GLY A 385 6.55 6.82 -43.76
N HIS A 386 7.30 6.60 -42.68
CA HIS A 386 8.40 5.63 -42.72
C HIS A 386 8.28 4.65 -41.56
N ALA A 387 7.89 3.41 -41.90
CA ALA A 387 8.10 2.25 -41.04
C ALA A 387 9.54 2.32 -40.52
N CYS A 388 9.71 2.44 -39.20
CA CYS A 388 11.03 2.43 -38.60
C CYS A 388 11.65 1.07 -38.93
N THR A 389 12.55 1.10 -39.91
CA THR A 389 13.13 -0.08 -40.54
C THR A 389 13.96 -0.84 -39.51
N SER A 390 13.66 -2.13 -39.42
CA SER A 390 14.43 -3.21 -38.80
C SER A 390 14.85 -3.00 -37.34
N TRP A 391 13.99 -3.50 -36.45
CA TRP A 391 14.41 -4.08 -35.18
C TRP A 391 15.53 -5.09 -35.48
N SER A 392 16.73 -4.85 -34.96
CA SER A 392 17.83 -5.80 -35.11
C SER A 392 17.47 -7.14 -34.45
N PRO A 393 17.99 -8.27 -34.95
CA PRO A 393 17.69 -9.59 -34.40
C PRO A 393 18.40 -9.74 -33.05
N LEU A 394 17.81 -9.17 -32.01
CA LEU A 394 18.19 -9.42 -30.62
C LEU A 394 17.85 -10.88 -30.30
N GLU A 395 18.81 -11.55 -29.66
CA GLU A 395 18.81 -12.97 -29.31
C GLU A 395 17.41 -13.51 -28.93
N ASN A 396 17.00 -14.64 -29.54
CA ASN A 396 15.70 -15.31 -29.35
C ASN A 396 15.47 -15.93 -27.94
N ASN A 397 16.06 -15.36 -26.90
CA ASN A 397 16.15 -15.96 -25.57
C ASN A 397 15.27 -15.26 -24.51
N SER A 398 14.25 -14.51 -24.92
CA SER A 398 13.33 -13.86 -23.99
C SER A 398 12.62 -14.90 -23.10
N ARG A 399 12.62 -14.66 -21.80
CA ARG A 399 11.94 -15.51 -20.80
C ARG A 399 10.54 -15.02 -20.43
N VAL A 400 10.09 -13.90 -21.01
CA VAL A 400 8.79 -13.30 -20.71
C VAL A 400 7.69 -14.25 -21.17
N ARG A 401 6.92 -14.78 -20.21
CA ARG A 401 5.77 -15.66 -20.44
C ARG A 401 4.44 -14.96 -20.23
N ARG A 402 4.40 -13.95 -19.37
CA ARG A 402 3.22 -13.12 -19.09
C ARG A 402 3.55 -11.65 -19.31
N LEU A 403 2.79 -11.01 -20.19
CA LEU A 403 2.87 -9.57 -20.46
C LEU A 403 1.51 -8.93 -20.19
N SER A 404 1.50 -7.91 -19.33
CA SER A 404 0.33 -7.08 -19.04
C SER A 404 0.59 -5.65 -19.50
N LEU A 405 -0.30 -5.11 -20.32
CA LEU A 405 -0.24 -3.77 -20.88
C LEU A 405 -1.49 -3.02 -20.43
N LYS A 406 -1.33 -1.88 -19.75
CA LYS A 406 -2.45 -1.13 -19.19
C LYS A 406 -2.35 0.37 -19.43
N SER A 407 -3.41 0.96 -19.97
CA SER A 407 -3.54 2.41 -20.19
C SER A 407 -2.37 3.00 -20.99
N ILE A 408 -1.95 2.27 -22.04
CA ILE A 408 -0.84 2.68 -22.90
C ILE A 408 -1.38 3.30 -24.19
N THR A 409 -0.79 4.40 -24.62
CA THR A 409 -1.11 5.06 -25.90
C THR A 409 0.12 5.11 -26.80
N GLY A 410 -0.05 4.79 -28.08
CA GLY A 410 1.00 4.91 -29.09
C GLY A 410 1.18 3.67 -29.95
N GLN A 411 1.63 3.87 -31.19
CA GLN A 411 1.83 2.81 -32.16
C GLN A 411 2.95 1.82 -31.77
N TRP A 412 3.87 2.25 -30.91
CA TRP A 412 4.96 1.42 -30.40
C TRP A 412 4.49 0.12 -29.74
N VAL A 413 3.28 0.09 -29.18
CA VAL A 413 2.71 -1.12 -28.58
C VAL A 413 2.54 -2.21 -29.63
N CYS A 414 2.05 -1.85 -30.81
CA CYS A 414 1.90 -2.80 -31.93
C CYS A 414 3.28 -3.32 -32.38
N GLU A 415 4.29 -2.45 -32.44
CA GLU A 415 5.64 -2.84 -32.83
C GLU A 415 6.28 -3.78 -31.79
N LEU A 416 6.16 -3.47 -30.50
CA LEU A 416 6.63 -4.34 -29.41
C LEU A 416 5.96 -5.72 -29.46
N LEU A 417 4.64 -5.76 -29.68
CA LEU A 417 3.89 -7.00 -29.78
C LEU A 417 4.29 -7.80 -31.04
N GLN A 418 4.52 -7.16 -32.18
CA GLN A 418 5.03 -7.82 -33.38
C GLN A 418 6.43 -8.43 -33.15
N ASP A 419 7.31 -7.72 -32.44
CA ASP A 419 8.61 -8.25 -32.03
C ASP A 419 8.48 -9.48 -31.12
N MET A 420 7.53 -9.45 -30.18
CA MET A 420 7.24 -10.59 -29.29
C MET A 420 6.66 -11.79 -30.03
N LEU A 421 5.86 -11.55 -31.08
CA LEU A 421 5.28 -12.60 -31.92
C LEU A 421 6.37 -13.49 -32.53
N GLN A 422 7.49 -12.90 -32.95
CA GLN A 422 8.62 -13.62 -33.53
C GLN A 422 9.38 -14.51 -32.53
N ARG A 423 9.23 -14.26 -31.22
CA ARG A 423 10.03 -14.90 -30.16
C ARG A 423 9.35 -16.08 -29.48
N ALA A 424 8.05 -16.30 -29.73
CA ALA A 424 7.24 -17.46 -29.32
C ALA A 424 7.30 -17.88 -27.82
N SER A 425 7.82 -17.03 -26.93
CA SER A 425 7.95 -17.30 -25.49
C SER A 425 6.68 -16.97 -24.69
N LEU A 426 5.86 -16.04 -25.20
CA LEU A 426 4.69 -15.51 -24.53
C LEU A 426 3.54 -16.52 -24.49
N ARG A 427 2.97 -16.73 -23.31
CA ARG A 427 1.82 -17.62 -23.05
C ARG A 427 0.58 -16.89 -22.55
N HIS A 428 0.77 -15.76 -21.89
CA HIS A 428 -0.31 -14.96 -21.33
C HIS A 428 -0.15 -13.50 -21.72
N LEU A 429 -1.17 -12.94 -22.36
CA LEU A 429 -1.20 -11.55 -22.77
C LEU A 429 -2.45 -10.87 -22.20
N ALA A 430 -2.25 -9.76 -21.48
CA ALA A 430 -3.32 -8.89 -21.03
C ALA A 430 -3.12 -7.48 -21.62
N VAL A 431 -4.16 -6.95 -22.23
CA VAL A 431 -4.19 -5.61 -22.85
C VAL A 431 -5.42 -4.89 -22.33
N GLU A 432 -5.24 -3.81 -21.58
CA GLU A 432 -6.30 -3.06 -20.92
C GLU A 432 -6.23 -1.58 -21.27
N SER A 433 -7.27 -1.05 -21.89
CA SER A 433 -7.40 0.37 -22.26
C SER A 433 -6.19 0.91 -23.05
N CYS A 434 -5.60 0.06 -23.91
CA CYS A 434 -4.46 0.43 -24.75
C CYS A 434 -4.92 0.97 -26.10
N HIS A 435 -4.40 2.12 -26.53
CA HIS A 435 -4.82 2.81 -27.75
C HIS A 435 -3.70 2.82 -28.80
N ALA A 436 -3.82 1.97 -29.81
CA ALA A 436 -2.92 1.91 -30.97
C ALA A 436 -3.68 1.48 -32.23
N ARG A 437 -3.28 1.98 -33.41
CA ARG A 437 -3.93 1.62 -34.68
C ARG A 437 -3.56 0.19 -35.05
N GLY A 438 -4.58 -0.64 -35.32
CA GLY A 438 -4.38 -2.04 -35.72
C GLY A 438 -4.05 -3.00 -34.57
N LEU A 439 -4.20 -2.58 -33.31
CA LEU A 439 -3.93 -3.45 -32.15
C LEU A 439 -4.73 -4.75 -32.17
N SER A 440 -6.00 -4.69 -32.57
CA SER A 440 -6.86 -5.88 -32.75
C SER A 440 -6.31 -6.86 -33.80
N LEU A 441 -5.67 -6.37 -34.86
CA LEU A 441 -5.04 -7.22 -35.89
C LEU A 441 -3.79 -7.90 -35.35
N VAL A 442 -2.97 -7.21 -34.56
CA VAL A 442 -1.80 -7.82 -33.93
C VAL A 442 -2.22 -8.92 -32.94
N LEU A 443 -3.26 -8.67 -32.13
CA LEU A 443 -3.82 -9.70 -31.24
C LEU A 443 -4.37 -10.91 -32.00
N LEU A 444 -4.96 -10.68 -33.17
CA LEU A 444 -5.42 -11.74 -34.07
C LEU A 444 -4.25 -12.62 -34.55
N ASP A 445 -3.11 -12.01 -34.87
CA ASP A 445 -1.90 -12.74 -35.27
C ASP A 445 -1.35 -13.60 -34.12
N PHE A 446 -1.37 -13.10 -32.88
CA PHE A 446 -1.01 -13.90 -31.70
C PHE A 446 -1.89 -15.15 -31.57
N LEU A 447 -3.20 -15.00 -31.70
CA LEU A 447 -4.14 -16.13 -31.62
C LEU A 447 -3.93 -17.18 -32.72
N ARG A 448 -3.43 -16.77 -33.89
CA ARG A 448 -3.21 -17.67 -35.04
C ARG A 448 -1.84 -18.31 -35.07
N GLN A 449 -0.81 -17.58 -34.64
CA GLN A 449 0.59 -17.94 -34.91
C GLN A 449 1.32 -18.42 -33.66
N THR A 450 0.77 -18.22 -32.46
CA THR A 450 1.46 -18.56 -31.20
C THR A 450 0.63 -19.48 -30.30
N PRO A 451 1.29 -20.33 -29.49
CA PRO A 451 0.61 -21.23 -28.56
C PRO A 451 0.24 -20.51 -27.26
N MET A 452 -0.52 -19.42 -27.35
CA MET A 452 -1.00 -18.68 -26.19
C MET A 452 -1.99 -19.52 -25.38
N GLU A 453 -1.90 -19.41 -24.05
CA GLU A 453 -2.77 -20.06 -23.07
C GLU A 453 -3.81 -19.08 -22.49
N SER A 454 -3.50 -17.78 -22.45
CA SER A 454 -4.41 -16.75 -21.92
C SER A 454 -4.37 -15.47 -22.73
N LEU A 455 -5.55 -14.94 -23.07
CA LEU A 455 -5.72 -13.61 -23.64
C LEU A 455 -6.78 -12.83 -22.84
N THR A 456 -6.41 -11.64 -22.40
CA THR A 456 -7.32 -10.66 -21.79
C THR A 456 -7.26 -9.37 -22.60
N ALA A 457 -8.39 -8.90 -23.12
CA ALA A 457 -8.49 -7.68 -23.89
C ALA A 457 -9.64 -6.81 -23.37
N ILE A 458 -9.32 -5.67 -22.79
CA ILE A 458 -10.28 -4.76 -22.17
C ILE A 458 -10.18 -3.40 -22.86
N ASN A 459 -11.31 -2.82 -23.25
CA ASN A 459 -11.39 -1.48 -23.88
C ASN A 459 -10.45 -1.30 -25.08
N LEU A 460 -10.50 -2.22 -26.05
CA LEU A 460 -9.77 -2.08 -27.30
C LEU A 460 -10.34 -0.91 -28.14
N PRO A 461 -9.48 -0.13 -28.80
CA PRO A 461 -9.91 0.97 -29.66
C PRO A 461 -10.54 0.39 -30.92
N SER A 462 -11.70 0.93 -31.29
CA SER A 462 -12.29 0.66 -32.61
C SER A 462 -11.77 1.65 -33.65
N ARG A 463 -11.53 1.15 -34.87
CA ARG A 463 -11.08 1.95 -36.02
C ARG A 463 -12.18 2.89 -36.52
N ASP A 464 -13.44 2.46 -36.44
CA ASP A 464 -14.65 3.16 -36.82
C ASP A 464 -15.78 2.82 -35.84
N LYS A 465 -16.75 3.73 -35.60
CA LYS A 465 -17.90 3.48 -34.71
C LYS A 465 -18.75 2.24 -35.07
N THR A 466 -18.52 1.65 -36.24
CA THR A 466 -19.26 0.51 -36.80
C THR A 466 -18.49 -0.80 -36.80
N GLU A 467 -17.18 -0.79 -36.55
CA GLU A 467 -16.36 -2.01 -36.53
C GLU A 467 -16.20 -2.54 -35.11
N ASP A 468 -16.48 -3.83 -34.92
CA ASP A 468 -16.28 -4.55 -33.68
C ASP A 468 -14.84 -5.08 -33.61
N PRO A 469 -13.99 -4.59 -32.69
CA PRO A 469 -12.60 -5.04 -32.59
C PRO A 469 -12.48 -6.47 -32.02
N TYR A 470 -13.53 -7.00 -31.39
CA TYR A 470 -13.52 -8.28 -30.68
C TYR A 470 -14.07 -9.44 -31.51
N LEU A 471 -14.98 -9.18 -32.46
CA LEU A 471 -15.56 -10.24 -33.31
C LEU A 471 -14.53 -11.01 -34.15
N PRO A 472 -13.52 -10.37 -34.77
CA PRO A 472 -12.45 -11.09 -35.44
C PRO A 472 -11.64 -11.97 -34.48
N LEU A 473 -11.41 -11.50 -33.25
CA LEU A 473 -10.70 -12.26 -32.21
C LEU A 473 -11.50 -13.51 -31.82
N THR A 474 -12.80 -13.35 -31.58
CA THR A 474 -13.69 -14.45 -31.21
C THR A 474 -13.73 -15.52 -32.32
N ARG A 475 -13.78 -15.10 -33.59
CA ARG A 475 -13.78 -16.03 -34.73
C ARG A 475 -12.46 -16.80 -34.88
N ALA A 476 -11.32 -16.19 -34.53
CA ALA A 476 -10.03 -16.86 -34.60
C ALA A 476 -9.85 -17.99 -33.58
N LEU A 477 -10.67 -18.02 -32.52
CA LEU A 477 -10.71 -19.13 -31.57
C LEU A 477 -11.16 -20.46 -32.18
N ASN A 478 -11.69 -20.45 -33.41
CA ASN A 478 -12.10 -21.67 -34.12
C ASN A 478 -10.89 -22.54 -34.48
N ASP A 479 -9.77 -21.90 -34.80
CA ASP A 479 -8.55 -22.58 -35.24
C ASP A 479 -7.52 -22.67 -34.10
N ASN A 480 -7.79 -22.02 -32.96
CA ASN A 480 -6.91 -22.03 -31.80
C ASN A 480 -7.20 -23.25 -30.91
N THR A 481 -6.18 -24.06 -30.66
CA THR A 481 -6.27 -25.29 -29.85
C THR A 481 -5.47 -25.21 -28.54
N HIS A 482 -4.91 -24.04 -28.22
CA HIS A 482 -4.00 -23.84 -27.10
C HIS A 482 -4.56 -22.90 -26.02
N LEU A 483 -5.49 -22.01 -26.39
CA LEU A 483 -6.04 -21.01 -25.49
C LEU A 483 -6.95 -21.67 -24.46
N ILE A 484 -6.64 -21.42 -23.19
CA ILE A 484 -7.36 -21.91 -22.01
C ILE A 484 -8.24 -20.79 -21.46
N LYS A 485 -7.73 -19.55 -21.45
CA LYS A 485 -8.41 -18.38 -20.90
C LYS A 485 -8.66 -17.30 -21.95
N TYR A 486 -9.90 -16.82 -22.03
CA TYR A 486 -10.29 -15.76 -22.96
C TYR A 486 -11.21 -14.76 -22.27
N HIS A 487 -10.70 -13.55 -22.02
CA HIS A 487 -11.43 -12.50 -21.31
C HIS A 487 -11.51 -11.26 -22.18
N ILE A 488 -12.73 -10.82 -22.47
CA ILE A 488 -13.00 -9.59 -23.21
C ILE A 488 -13.97 -8.72 -22.42
N GLN A 489 -13.67 -7.43 -22.33
CA GLN A 489 -14.54 -6.48 -21.67
C GLN A 489 -14.52 -5.11 -22.35
N GLU A 490 -15.68 -4.46 -22.44
CA GLU A 490 -15.82 -3.07 -22.90
C GLU A 490 -16.63 -2.28 -21.85
N THR A 491 -16.08 -1.15 -21.39
CA THR A 491 -16.66 -0.35 -20.30
C THR A 491 -17.42 0.89 -20.79
N LEU A 492 -17.48 1.12 -22.11
CA LEU A 492 -18.14 2.28 -22.71
C LEU A 492 -19.37 1.83 -23.49
N ASN A 493 -20.51 2.51 -23.26
CA ASN A 493 -21.84 2.27 -23.83
C ASN A 493 -21.92 2.42 -25.36
N ASN A 494 -21.24 1.56 -26.14
CA ASN A 494 -21.36 1.53 -27.59
C ASN A 494 -22.10 0.28 -28.06
N SER A 495 -23.35 0.51 -28.48
CA SER A 495 -24.23 -0.35 -29.26
C SER A 495 -24.34 -1.83 -28.85
N ASP A 496 -25.47 -2.17 -28.23
CA ASP A 496 -25.96 -3.54 -27.92
C ASP A 496 -25.71 -4.58 -29.04
N VAL A 497 -25.70 -4.13 -30.30
CA VAL A 497 -25.53 -4.98 -31.51
C VAL A 497 -24.20 -5.74 -31.53
N HIS A 498 -23.10 -5.18 -31.02
CA HIS A 498 -21.80 -5.84 -31.05
C HIS A 498 -21.66 -6.93 -29.97
N GLN A 499 -22.27 -6.73 -28.80
CA GLN A 499 -22.30 -7.74 -27.75
C GLN A 499 -23.06 -8.98 -28.19
N ASP A 500 -24.25 -8.82 -28.76
CA ASP A 500 -25.10 -9.93 -29.18
C ASP A 500 -24.38 -10.81 -30.23
N ASN A 501 -23.65 -10.18 -31.15
CA ASN A 501 -22.86 -10.88 -32.15
C ASN A 501 -21.67 -11.65 -31.57
N ASN A 502 -20.94 -11.06 -30.61
CA ASN A 502 -19.78 -11.71 -29.98
C ASN A 502 -20.18 -12.85 -29.06
N THR A 503 -21.17 -12.63 -28.20
CA THR A 503 -21.67 -13.65 -27.27
C THR A 503 -22.29 -14.82 -28.03
N ALA A 504 -23.09 -14.58 -29.06
CA ALA A 504 -23.63 -15.64 -29.93
C ALA A 504 -22.52 -16.39 -30.69
N ALA A 505 -21.51 -15.68 -31.21
CA ALA A 505 -20.38 -16.30 -31.88
C ALA A 505 -19.57 -17.21 -30.93
N LEU A 506 -19.28 -16.74 -29.71
CA LEU A 506 -18.58 -17.54 -28.70
C LEU A 506 -19.41 -18.76 -28.27
N ALA A 507 -20.71 -18.58 -27.99
CA ALA A 507 -21.60 -19.66 -27.59
C ALA A 507 -21.65 -20.77 -28.67
N SER A 508 -21.80 -20.37 -29.95
CA SER A 508 -21.79 -21.32 -31.06
C SER A 508 -20.44 -22.04 -31.21
N LEU A 509 -19.34 -21.34 -30.94
CA LEU A 509 -17.98 -21.88 -31.05
C LEU A 509 -17.67 -22.90 -29.94
N LEU A 510 -18.03 -22.57 -28.69
CA LEU A 510 -17.95 -23.48 -27.56
C LEU A 510 -18.85 -24.71 -27.75
N ALA A 511 -20.04 -24.54 -28.30
CA ALA A 511 -20.96 -25.66 -28.55
C ALA A 511 -20.43 -26.66 -29.59
N GLN A 512 -19.77 -26.18 -30.66
CA GLN A 512 -19.50 -27.00 -31.84
C GLN A 512 -18.07 -27.54 -31.94
N LYS A 513 -17.07 -26.80 -31.46
CA LYS A 513 -15.67 -27.06 -31.83
C LYS A 513 -14.64 -26.83 -30.73
N ASN A 514 -14.81 -25.83 -29.87
CA ASN A 514 -13.77 -25.49 -28.89
C ASN A 514 -13.99 -26.21 -27.56
N THR A 515 -13.07 -27.12 -27.24
CA THR A 515 -13.04 -27.87 -25.99
C THR A 515 -11.88 -27.45 -25.07
N THR A 516 -11.15 -26.39 -25.41
CA THR A 516 -9.91 -25.99 -24.73
C THR A 516 -10.11 -24.82 -23.77
N LEU A 517 -11.08 -23.95 -24.05
CA LEU A 517 -11.40 -22.80 -23.22
C LEU A 517 -12.07 -23.24 -21.91
N GLN A 518 -11.38 -23.04 -20.79
CA GLN A 518 -11.83 -23.41 -19.43
C GLN A 518 -12.25 -22.19 -18.59
N ASP A 519 -11.93 -20.99 -19.07
CA ASP A 519 -12.17 -19.74 -18.38
C ASP A 519 -12.50 -18.62 -19.38
N THR A 520 -13.78 -18.27 -19.49
CA THR A 520 -14.28 -17.31 -20.47
C THR A 520 -15.11 -16.23 -19.81
N SER A 521 -14.81 -14.97 -20.11
CA SER A 521 -15.59 -13.81 -19.68
C SER A 521 -15.79 -12.87 -20.86
N ILE A 522 -17.04 -12.55 -21.19
CA ILE A 522 -17.38 -11.50 -22.15
C ILE A 522 -18.31 -10.52 -21.43
N ILE A 523 -17.86 -9.28 -21.24
CA ILE A 523 -18.64 -8.21 -20.60
C ILE A 523 -18.61 -6.98 -21.51
N LEU A 524 -19.55 -6.89 -22.46
CA LEU A 524 -19.59 -5.81 -23.46
C LEU A 524 -20.73 -4.79 -23.24
N SER A 525 -21.75 -5.13 -22.43
CA SER A 525 -22.73 -4.17 -21.87
C SER A 525 -23.36 -4.70 -20.57
N GLU A 526 -24.15 -3.85 -19.89
CA GLU A 526 -24.89 -4.21 -18.67
C GLU A 526 -26.07 -5.16 -18.92
N ARG A 527 -26.56 -5.28 -20.17
CA ARG A 527 -27.61 -6.23 -20.51
C ARG A 527 -27.01 -7.61 -20.74
N ARG A 528 -27.27 -8.52 -19.79
CA ARG A 528 -27.00 -9.94 -19.94
C ARG A 528 -28.12 -10.60 -20.70
N GLN A 529 -27.79 -11.40 -21.71
CA GLN A 529 -28.75 -12.33 -22.31
C GLN A 529 -28.63 -13.64 -21.52
N PRO A 530 -29.53 -13.92 -20.57
CA PRO A 530 -29.35 -15.02 -19.61
C PRO A 530 -29.13 -16.36 -20.33
N THR A 531 -29.85 -16.61 -21.43
CA THR A 531 -29.75 -17.88 -22.17
C THR A 531 -28.40 -18.12 -22.85
N THR A 532 -27.77 -17.09 -23.42
CA THR A 532 -26.47 -17.24 -24.11
C THR A 532 -25.31 -17.20 -23.12
N ASP A 533 -25.42 -16.38 -22.08
CA ASP A 533 -24.45 -16.34 -20.99
C ASP A 533 -24.43 -17.66 -20.19
N GLU A 534 -25.60 -18.26 -19.93
CA GLU A 534 -25.74 -19.59 -19.34
C GLU A 534 -25.13 -20.67 -20.24
N GLN A 535 -25.33 -20.58 -21.57
CA GLN A 535 -24.71 -21.52 -22.53
C GLN A 535 -23.18 -21.42 -22.52
N ILE A 536 -22.63 -20.21 -22.53
CA ILE A 536 -21.19 -19.98 -22.46
C ILE A 536 -20.66 -20.55 -21.14
N TRP A 537 -21.29 -20.21 -20.02
CA TRP A 537 -20.92 -20.71 -18.70
C TRP A 537 -20.95 -22.24 -18.65
N TYR A 538 -22.01 -22.87 -19.16
CA TYR A 538 -22.19 -24.32 -19.17
C TYR A 538 -21.10 -25.02 -20.00
N TYR A 539 -20.81 -24.56 -21.20
CA TYR A 539 -19.77 -25.19 -22.02
C TYR A 539 -18.36 -24.95 -21.46
N THR A 540 -18.10 -23.80 -20.84
CA THR A 540 -16.85 -23.50 -20.16
C THR A 540 -16.67 -24.38 -18.91
N LEU A 541 -17.74 -24.62 -18.16
CA LEU A 541 -17.77 -25.60 -17.06
C LEU A 541 -17.44 -27.00 -17.58
N LEU A 542 -18.09 -27.45 -18.65
CA LEU A 542 -17.80 -28.77 -19.23
C LEU A 542 -16.34 -28.90 -19.70
N ASN A 543 -15.78 -27.86 -20.31
CA ASN A 543 -14.38 -27.85 -20.72
C ASN A 543 -13.41 -27.93 -19.53
N ARG A 544 -13.74 -27.28 -18.40
CA ARG A 544 -12.95 -27.35 -17.14
C ARG A 544 -12.93 -28.76 -16.55
N VAL A 545 -14.03 -29.48 -16.70
CA VAL A 545 -14.26 -30.79 -16.09
C VAL A 545 -13.81 -31.96 -16.99
N GLY A 546 -13.33 -31.70 -18.21
CA GLY A 546 -12.74 -32.72 -19.09
C GLY A 546 -13.54 -33.07 -20.34
N ARG A 547 -14.39 -32.15 -20.84
CA ARG A 547 -15.17 -32.36 -22.09
C ARG A 547 -14.32 -32.78 -23.28
N LYS A 548 -13.07 -32.31 -23.39
CA LYS A 548 -12.14 -32.70 -24.46
C LYS A 548 -11.91 -34.21 -24.49
N GLU A 549 -11.67 -34.82 -23.33
CA GLU A 549 -11.51 -36.28 -23.23
C GLU A 549 -12.83 -36.99 -23.47
N ALA A 550 -13.95 -36.48 -22.96
CA ALA A 550 -15.26 -37.10 -23.17
C ALA A 550 -15.75 -37.06 -24.63
N TRP A 551 -15.31 -36.06 -25.41
CA TRP A 551 -15.67 -35.90 -26.83
C TRP A 551 -14.86 -36.82 -27.75
N ASP A 552 -13.67 -37.27 -27.34
CA ASP A 552 -12.80 -38.08 -28.18
C ASP A 552 -13.45 -39.44 -28.51
N SER A 553 -13.37 -39.83 -29.79
CA SER A 553 -14.02 -41.05 -30.30
C SER A 553 -13.32 -42.32 -29.82
N GLY A 554 -12.09 -42.20 -29.31
CA GLY A 554 -11.31 -43.28 -28.70
C GLY A 554 -11.53 -43.48 -27.20
N THR A 555 -12.36 -42.68 -26.55
CA THR A 555 -12.52 -42.71 -25.08
C THR A 555 -13.23 -43.98 -24.62
N SER A 556 -12.55 -44.75 -23.77
CA SER A 556 -13.10 -45.99 -23.20
C SER A 556 -14.12 -45.69 -22.09
N ARG A 557 -14.96 -46.69 -21.79
CA ARG A 557 -15.93 -46.60 -20.69
C ARG A 557 -15.24 -46.41 -19.34
N GLU A 558 -14.09 -47.05 -19.12
CA GLU A 558 -13.30 -46.90 -17.90
C GLU A 558 -12.78 -45.46 -17.76
N CYS A 559 -12.23 -44.89 -18.84
CA CYS A 559 -11.70 -43.52 -18.86
C CYS A 559 -12.79 -42.49 -18.52
N LEU A 560 -13.98 -42.62 -19.11
CA LEU A 560 -15.08 -41.71 -18.82
C LEU A 560 -15.66 -41.90 -17.41
N THR A 561 -15.66 -43.14 -16.89
CA THR A 561 -16.06 -43.42 -15.49
C THR A 561 -15.09 -42.79 -14.50
N GLU A 562 -13.78 -42.88 -14.76
CA GLU A 562 -12.76 -42.25 -13.94
C GLU A 562 -12.90 -40.72 -13.93
N GLN A 563 -13.20 -40.11 -15.09
CA GLN A 563 -13.47 -38.68 -15.17
C GLN A 563 -14.69 -38.28 -14.32
N LEU A 564 -15.82 -38.99 -14.43
CA LEU A 564 -17.01 -38.75 -13.60
C LEU A 564 -16.68 -38.86 -12.09
N CYS A 565 -15.89 -39.85 -11.69
CA CYS A 565 -15.42 -39.99 -10.31
C CYS A 565 -14.53 -38.81 -9.88
N ARG A 566 -13.66 -38.29 -10.76
CA ARG A 566 -12.86 -37.09 -10.47
C ARG A 566 -13.75 -35.86 -10.29
N THR A 567 -14.80 -35.70 -11.10
CA THR A 567 -15.76 -34.59 -10.95
C THR A 567 -16.48 -34.61 -9.60
N THR A 568 -16.84 -35.79 -9.08
CA THR A 568 -17.45 -35.91 -7.75
C THR A 568 -16.51 -35.56 -6.60
N MET A 569 -15.18 -35.62 -6.85
CA MET A 569 -14.17 -35.36 -5.83
C MET A 569 -13.69 -33.90 -5.81
N THR A 570 -14.09 -33.09 -6.80
CA THR A 570 -13.78 -31.65 -6.80
C THR A 570 -14.74 -30.90 -5.88
N ASN A 571 -14.25 -30.42 -4.73
CA ASN A 571 -15.02 -29.67 -3.72
C ASN A 571 -15.44 -28.24 -4.17
N ASP A 572 -15.08 -27.83 -5.38
CA ASP A 572 -15.20 -26.44 -5.86
C ASP A 572 -16.54 -26.15 -6.59
N LEU A 573 -17.42 -27.14 -6.74
CA LEU A 573 -18.70 -27.02 -7.45
C LEU A 573 -19.89 -27.16 -6.49
N LEU A 574 -20.94 -26.35 -6.71
CA LEU A 574 -22.23 -26.54 -6.04
C LEU A 574 -22.91 -27.82 -6.57
N ASP A 575 -23.78 -28.43 -5.77
CA ASP A 575 -24.46 -29.70 -6.10
C ASP A 575 -25.20 -29.65 -7.46
N GLU A 576 -25.83 -28.51 -7.79
CA GLU A 576 -26.51 -28.30 -9.07
C GLU A 576 -25.53 -28.25 -10.25
N ASP A 577 -24.38 -27.58 -10.08
CA ASP A 577 -23.35 -27.45 -11.11
C ASP A 577 -22.66 -28.79 -11.37
N LEU A 578 -22.45 -29.57 -10.31
CA LEU A 578 -21.91 -30.93 -10.39
C LEU A 578 -22.83 -31.84 -11.19
N PHE A 579 -24.13 -31.80 -10.92
CA PHE A 579 -25.12 -32.57 -11.67
C PHE A 579 -25.13 -32.18 -13.16
N ASN A 580 -25.15 -30.88 -13.45
CA ASN A 580 -25.13 -30.36 -14.81
C ASN A 580 -23.85 -30.77 -15.57
N ALA A 581 -22.70 -30.73 -14.91
CA ALA A 581 -21.43 -31.15 -15.49
C ALA A 581 -21.41 -32.66 -15.81
N GLN A 582 -21.83 -33.51 -14.88
CA GLN A 582 -21.85 -34.97 -15.07
C GLN A 582 -22.81 -35.39 -16.19
N TYR A 583 -24.03 -34.85 -16.18
CA TYR A 583 -25.01 -35.11 -17.22
C TYR A 583 -24.49 -34.62 -18.59
N GLY A 584 -23.88 -33.43 -18.62
CA GLY A 584 -23.32 -32.86 -19.82
C GLY A 584 -22.15 -33.68 -20.40
N LEU A 585 -21.29 -34.27 -19.56
CA LEU A 585 -20.20 -35.17 -19.99
C LEU A 585 -20.74 -36.47 -20.62
N LEU A 586 -21.73 -37.11 -19.98
CA LEU A 586 -22.38 -38.32 -20.51
C LEU A 586 -23.00 -38.08 -21.89
N ARG A 587 -23.51 -36.88 -22.14
CA ARG A 587 -24.13 -36.49 -23.41
C ARG A 587 -23.12 -36.27 -24.54
N GLN A 588 -21.83 -36.08 -24.25
CA GLN A 588 -20.81 -35.85 -25.29
C GLN A 588 -20.61 -37.07 -26.18
N ASN A 589 -20.67 -38.27 -25.60
CA ASN A 589 -20.48 -39.52 -26.33
C ASN A 589 -21.50 -40.60 -25.93
N PRO A 590 -22.74 -40.52 -26.45
CA PRO A 590 -23.83 -41.43 -26.06
C PRO A 590 -23.60 -42.89 -26.46
N SER A 591 -22.70 -43.17 -27.42
CA SER A 591 -22.42 -44.54 -27.89
C SER A 591 -21.63 -45.37 -26.87
N ILE A 592 -20.94 -44.74 -25.91
CA ILE A 592 -20.21 -45.44 -24.84
C ILE A 592 -21.17 -46.17 -23.88
N TRP A 593 -22.40 -45.66 -23.72
CA TRP A 593 -23.37 -46.14 -22.73
C TRP A 593 -24.66 -46.70 -23.34
N SER A 594 -24.90 -46.47 -24.62
CA SER A 594 -26.00 -47.12 -25.35
C SER A 594 -25.51 -48.47 -25.87
N SER A 595 -26.19 -49.55 -25.46
CA SER A 595 -25.86 -50.94 -25.76
C SER A 595 -26.13 -51.35 -27.22
N SER A 596 -26.07 -50.43 -28.18
CA SER A 596 -26.37 -50.69 -29.59
C SER A 596 -25.08 -50.91 -30.38
N PRO A 597 -24.89 -52.06 -31.05
CA PRO A 597 -23.68 -52.34 -31.80
C PRO A 597 -23.56 -51.43 -33.04
N PRO A 598 -22.34 -51.17 -33.54
CA PRO A 598 -22.12 -50.33 -34.71
C PRO A 598 -22.54 -51.06 -35.98
N ASN A 599 -23.81 -50.96 -36.37
CA ASN A 599 -24.28 -51.48 -37.66
C ASN A 599 -24.40 -50.36 -38.70
N THR A 600 -23.45 -50.38 -39.62
CA THR A 600 -23.60 -50.21 -41.07
C THR A 600 -24.87 -49.52 -41.60
N ARG A 601 -24.65 -48.43 -42.34
CA ARG A 601 -25.54 -47.76 -43.31
C ARG A 601 -26.84 -47.15 -42.78
N LEU A 602 -26.85 -45.82 -42.68
CA LEU A 602 -27.95 -44.99 -43.17
C LEU A 602 -27.37 -43.68 -43.71
N ALA A 603 -27.11 -43.68 -45.02
CA ALA A 603 -27.00 -42.46 -45.80
C ALA A 603 -28.32 -41.68 -45.69
N GLY A 604 -28.22 -40.39 -45.40
CA GLY A 604 -29.30 -39.43 -45.59
C GLY A 604 -30.34 -39.38 -44.47
N ARG A 605 -30.10 -38.54 -43.46
CA ARG A 605 -31.13 -37.62 -42.95
C ARG A 605 -30.49 -36.46 -42.21
N LYS A 606 -30.79 -35.26 -42.70
CA LYS A 606 -30.40 -33.95 -42.16
C LYS A 606 -30.55 -33.93 -40.64
N ARG A 607 -29.49 -33.53 -39.93
CA ARG A 607 -29.56 -33.07 -38.54
C ARG A 607 -30.60 -31.95 -38.47
N LYS A 608 -31.81 -32.28 -38.00
CA LYS A 608 -32.71 -31.27 -37.44
C LYS A 608 -32.28 -31.06 -35.99
N SER A 609 -31.87 -29.85 -35.67
CA SER A 609 -32.00 -29.31 -34.32
C SER A 609 -33.45 -29.45 -33.86
N PRO A 610 -33.68 -29.82 -32.59
CA PRO A 610 -34.54 -28.95 -31.81
C PRO A 610 -34.16 -28.83 -30.32
N ILE A 611 -34.31 -27.56 -29.89
CA ILE A 611 -34.58 -27.01 -28.56
C ILE A 611 -33.45 -27.10 -27.53
#